data_AF-A0AAU9RD91-F1
#
_entry.id   AF-A0AAU9RD91-F1
#
_cell.length_a   1.000
_cell.length_b   1.000
_cell.length_c   1.000
_cell.angle_alpha   90.00
_cell.angle_beta   90.00
_cell.angle_gamma   90.00
#
_symmetry.space_group_name_H-M   'P 1'
#
loop_
_entity.id
_entity.type
_entity.pdbx_description
1 polymer ?
#
loop_
_entity_poly.entity_id
_entity_poly.type
_entity_poly.pdbx_seq_one_letter_code
_entity_poly.pdbx_strand_id
1 'polypeptide(L)'
;MVIKKTSIFFLIVILTILLSNSNILASGVEINNVKYTCGKMLCTDRYTLYMCMTDCGGKGFAMGACLSPTPNAPKRCCCNPYS
;
A
#
# COMPACT_ATOMS: atom_id res chain seq x y z
N MET A 1 24.81 17.07 -29.21
CA MET A 1 24.18 15.88 -28.58
C MET A 1 23.57 16.25 -27.23
N VAL A 2 22.54 17.11 -27.24
CA VAL A 2 21.91 17.66 -26.02
C VAL A 2 20.66 16.85 -25.63
N ILE A 3 20.09 16.13 -26.59
CA ILE A 3 18.85 15.33 -26.46
C ILE A 3 19.03 14.11 -25.54
N LYS A 4 20.23 13.50 -25.48
CA LYS A 4 20.45 12.31 -24.63
C LYS A 4 20.40 12.63 -23.13
N LYS A 5 20.88 13.82 -22.70
CA LYS A 5 21.02 14.15 -21.28
C LYS A 5 19.70 14.57 -20.63
N THR A 6 18.84 15.27 -21.38
CA THR A 6 17.48 15.63 -20.95
C THR A 6 16.53 14.43 -20.95
N SER A 7 16.62 13.56 -21.95
CA SER A 7 15.79 12.34 -22.03
C SER A 7 15.97 11.42 -20.82
N ILE A 8 17.20 11.24 -20.33
CA ILE A 8 17.49 10.44 -19.13
C ILE A 8 16.85 11.07 -17.89
N PHE A 9 16.89 12.39 -17.76
CA PHE A 9 16.32 13.09 -16.61
C PHE A 9 14.79 12.91 -16.53
N PHE A 10 14.11 13.03 -17.67
CA PHE A 10 12.66 12.76 -17.75
C PHE A 10 12.32 11.32 -17.42
N LEU A 11 13.11 10.35 -17.90
CA LEU A 11 12.94 8.93 -17.58
C LEU A 11 13.10 8.67 -16.07
N ILE A 12 14.09 9.28 -15.42
CA ILE A 12 14.31 9.14 -13.98
C ILE A 12 13.13 9.71 -13.18
N VAL A 13 12.59 10.87 -13.57
CA VAL A 13 11.43 11.48 -12.90
C VAL A 13 10.17 10.64 -13.06
N ILE A 14 9.91 10.10 -14.25
CA ILE A 14 8.77 9.20 -14.49
C ILE A 14 8.94 7.92 -13.67
N LEU A 15 10.15 7.37 -13.65
CA LEU A 15 10.48 6.15 -12.93
C LEU A 15 10.31 6.33 -11.41
N THR A 16 10.75 7.46 -10.82
CA THR A 16 10.55 7.73 -9.39
C THR A 16 9.07 7.92 -9.03
N ILE A 17 8.27 8.53 -9.90
CA ILE A 17 6.82 8.64 -9.70
C ILE A 17 6.15 7.25 -9.78
N LEU A 18 6.54 6.40 -10.72
CA LEU A 18 6.05 5.01 -10.77
C LEU A 18 6.47 4.20 -9.53
N LEU A 19 7.74 4.29 -9.11
CA LEU A 19 8.26 3.59 -7.92
C LEU A 19 7.64 4.06 -6.61
N SER A 20 7.27 5.34 -6.53
CA SER A 20 6.54 5.86 -5.37
C SER A 20 5.16 5.20 -5.22
N ASN A 21 4.54 4.82 -6.34
CA ASN A 21 3.26 4.11 -6.37
C ASN A 21 3.42 2.59 -6.15
N SER A 22 4.56 2.00 -6.52
CA SER A 22 4.82 0.56 -6.35
C SER A 22 5.53 0.19 -5.05
N ASN A 23 5.65 1.12 -4.09
CA ASN A 23 6.04 0.82 -2.70
C ASN A 23 4.99 0.00 -1.91
N ILE A 24 4.06 -0.64 -2.62
CA ILE A 24 3.24 -1.74 -2.15
C ILE A 24 4.16 -2.99 -2.10
N LEU A 25 5.16 -2.99 -1.21
CA LEU A 25 5.60 -4.26 -0.60
C LEU A 25 4.46 -4.72 0.31
N ALA A 26 3.35 -5.11 -0.29
CA ALA A 26 2.28 -5.74 0.43
C ALA A 26 2.65 -7.18 0.66
N SER A 27 2.98 -7.47 1.92
CA SER A 27 2.69 -8.79 2.43
C SER A 27 1.19 -9.01 2.26
N GLY A 28 0.83 -9.88 1.32
CA GLY A 28 -0.54 -10.29 1.12
C GLY A 28 -0.99 -11.14 2.31
N VAL A 29 -2.19 -10.90 2.82
CA VAL A 29 -2.81 -11.72 3.85
C VAL A 29 -4.12 -12.24 3.33
N GLU A 30 -4.31 -13.55 3.36
CA GLU A 30 -5.58 -14.17 2.98
C GLU A 30 -6.33 -14.63 4.22
N ILE A 31 -7.53 -14.07 4.44
CA ILE A 31 -8.42 -14.44 5.54
C ILE A 31 -9.78 -14.74 4.93
N ASN A 32 -10.32 -15.93 5.20
CA ASN A 32 -11.64 -16.34 4.70
C ASN A 32 -11.78 -16.19 3.18
N ASN A 33 -10.75 -16.56 2.41
CA ASN A 33 -10.66 -16.40 0.94
C ASN A 33 -10.64 -14.95 0.43
N VAL A 34 -10.42 -13.97 1.32
CA VAL A 34 -10.30 -12.55 0.97
C VAL A 34 -8.83 -12.15 1.05
N LYS A 35 -8.29 -11.62 -0.06
CA LYS A 35 -6.91 -11.16 -0.16
C LYS A 35 -6.79 -9.70 0.26
N TYR A 36 -5.95 -9.45 1.25
CA TYR A 36 -5.64 -8.11 1.73
C TYR A 36 -4.24 -7.70 1.31
N THR A 37 -4.11 -6.46 0.87
CA THR A 37 -2.85 -5.80 0.55
C THR A 37 -2.42 -4.97 1.76
N CYS A 38 -1.44 -5.45 2.52
CA CYS A 38 -0.97 -4.75 3.73
C CYS A 38 0.05 -3.65 3.42
N GLY A 39 -0.19 -2.45 3.95
CA GLY A 39 0.77 -1.35 3.89
C GLY A 39 1.82 -1.39 5.00
N LYS A 40 2.70 -0.38 5.03
CA LYS A 40 3.66 -0.18 6.13
C LYS A 40 3.03 0.42 7.39
N MET A 41 1.80 0.95 7.30
CA MET A 41 1.15 1.63 8.41
C MET A 41 0.75 0.65 9.52
N LEU A 42 1.20 0.92 10.74
CA LEU A 42 0.87 0.11 11.92
C LEU A 42 -0.46 0.56 12.51
N CYS A 43 -1.28 -0.41 12.90
CA CYS A 43 -2.44 -0.13 13.72
C CYS A 43 -2.00 0.08 15.17
N THR A 44 -2.42 1.19 15.75
CA THR A 44 -2.09 1.61 17.13
C THR A 44 -3.31 2.26 17.76
N ASP A 45 -3.26 2.61 19.05
CA ASP A 45 -4.36 3.33 19.70
C ASP A 45 -4.66 4.69 19.05
N ARG A 46 -3.65 5.27 18.37
CA ARG A 46 -3.79 6.53 17.61
C ARG A 46 -4.14 6.32 16.14
N TYR A 47 -3.93 5.12 15.61
CA TYR A 47 -4.25 4.77 14.23
C TYR A 47 -5.10 3.51 14.22
N THR A 48 -6.42 3.74 14.32
CA THR A 48 -7.41 2.70 14.57
C THR A 48 -7.89 2.04 13.29
N LEU A 49 -8.68 0.96 13.44
CA LEU A 49 -9.38 0.32 12.32
C LEU A 49 -10.18 1.32 11.48
N TYR A 50 -10.85 2.29 12.12
CA TYR A 50 -11.65 3.30 11.41
C TYR A 50 -10.80 4.18 10.48
N MET A 51 -9.61 4.58 10.95
CA MET A 51 -8.67 5.35 10.13
C MET A 51 -8.13 4.51 8.97
N CYS A 52 -7.81 3.23 9.22
CA CYS A 52 -7.43 2.30 8.16
C CYS A 52 -8.53 2.13 7.10
N MET A 53 -9.79 1.94 7.51
CA MET A 53 -10.92 1.85 6.58
C MET A 53 -11.08 3.13 5.75
N THR A 54 -10.96 4.30 6.40
CA THR A 54 -11.04 5.60 5.73
C THR A 54 -9.93 5.78 4.69
N ASP A 55 -8.69 5.43 5.06
CA ASP A 55 -7.54 5.50 4.15
C ASP A 55 -7.66 4.51 2.98
N CYS A 56 -8.14 3.30 3.24
CA CYS A 56 -8.39 2.31 2.19
C CYS A 56 -9.53 2.77 1.25
N GLY A 57 -10.62 3.31 1.80
CA GLY A 57 -11.71 3.90 1.01
C GLY A 57 -11.27 5.09 0.16
N GLY A 58 -10.44 5.98 0.73
CA GLY A 58 -9.82 7.09 -0.01
C GLY A 58 -8.88 6.65 -1.13
N LYS A 59 -8.40 5.39 -1.09
CA LYS A 59 -7.60 4.76 -2.14
C LYS A 59 -8.42 3.86 -3.09
N GLY A 60 -9.75 3.84 -2.95
CA GLY A 60 -10.64 3.05 -3.83
C GLY A 60 -10.76 1.57 -3.47
N PHE A 61 -10.38 1.16 -2.26
CA PHE A 61 -10.62 -0.19 -1.76
C PHE A 61 -11.99 -0.31 -1.09
N ALA A 62 -12.56 -1.52 -1.06
CA ALA A 62 -13.87 -1.77 -0.45
C ALA A 62 -13.83 -1.69 1.07
N MET A 63 -12.72 -2.14 1.66
CA MET A 63 -12.57 -2.32 3.10
C MET A 63 -11.10 -2.19 3.51
N GLY A 64 -10.90 -1.80 4.77
CA GLY A 64 -9.61 -1.85 5.45
C GLY A 64 -9.69 -2.67 6.74
N ALA A 65 -8.62 -3.40 7.07
CA ALA A 65 -8.53 -4.21 8.28
C ALA A 65 -7.15 -4.08 8.93
N CYS A 66 -7.10 -4.24 10.25
CA CYS A 66 -5.84 -4.29 11.01
C CYS A 66 -5.40 -5.74 11.20
N LEU A 67 -4.53 -6.22 10.32
CA LEU A 67 -4.12 -7.63 10.26
C LEU A 67 -2.63 -7.79 10.53
N SER A 68 -2.25 -8.91 11.13
CA SER A 68 -0.85 -9.31 11.28
C SER A 68 -0.43 -10.07 10.02
N PRO A 69 0.54 -9.55 9.24
CA PRO A 69 0.90 -10.19 7.97
C PRO A 69 1.62 -11.54 8.09
N THR A 70 2.24 -11.77 9.24
CA THR A 70 2.81 -13.05 9.66
C THR A 70 2.48 -13.27 11.15
N PRO A 71 2.55 -14.51 11.68
CA PRO A 71 2.11 -14.83 13.04
C PRO A 71 2.73 -13.98 14.16
N ASN A 72 3.94 -13.45 13.93
CA ASN A 72 4.68 -12.65 14.89
C ASN A 72 4.84 -11.17 14.47
N ALA A 73 4.23 -10.77 13.35
CA ALA A 73 4.30 -9.38 12.90
C ALA A 73 3.24 -8.52 13.60
N PRO A 74 3.55 -7.24 13.85
CA PRO A 74 2.57 -6.30 14.38
C PRO A 74 1.44 -6.08 13.38
N LYS A 75 0.25 -5.73 13.90
CA LYS A 75 -0.92 -5.44 13.09
C LYS A 75 -0.65 -4.21 12.20
N ARG A 76 -0.89 -4.38 10.91
CA ARG A 76 -0.78 -3.35 9.89
C ARG A 76 -2.13 -3.11 9.25
N CYS A 77 -2.32 -1.91 8.71
CA CYS A 77 -3.48 -1.64 7.88
C CYS A 77 -3.34 -2.37 6.54
N CYS A 78 -4.37 -3.14 6.21
CA CYS A 78 -4.44 -3.92 4.99
C CYS A 78 -5.77 -3.66 4.28
N CYS A 79 -5.70 -3.36 2.99
CA CYS A 79 -6.87 -3.03 2.19
C CYS A 79 -7.30 -4.22 1.35
N ASN A 80 -8.61 -4.46 1.28
CA ASN A 80 -9.20 -5.47 0.40
C ASN A 80 -9.70 -4.80 -0.90
N PRO A 81 -9.20 -5.19 -2.09
CA PRO A 81 -9.77 -4.72 -3.34
C PRO A 81 -11.25 -5.13 -3.44
N TYR A 82 -12.03 -4.36 -4.19
CA TYR A 82 -13.34 -4.85 -4.62
C TYR A 82 -13.10 -6.16 -5.40
N SER A 83 -13.79 -7.23 -4.97
CA SER A 83 -13.83 -8.52 -5.67
C SER A 83 -14.46 -8.36 -7.04
#